data_AF-A0A170XAV9-F1
#
_entry.id   AF-A0A170XAV9-F1
#
_cell.length_a   1.000
_cell.length_b   1.000
_cell.length_c   1.000
_cell.angle_alpha   90.00
_cell.angle_beta   90.00
_cell.angle_gamma   90.00
#
_symmetry.space_group_name_H-M   'P 1'
#
loop_
_entity.id
_entity.type
_entity.pdbx_description
1 polymer ?
#
loop_
_entity_poly.entity_id
_entity_poly.type
_entity_poly.pdbx_seq_one_letter_code
_entity_poly.pdbx_strand_id
1 'polypeptide(L)'
;MRWLLLAATVVVGIQASSINGVDPLVVHTNKGRVQGITLQAATGKYVDAWLGIPYAQKPIGNLRFRHPRPIDKWTHILNATRPPNTCVQIIDTVFGDFPGATMWNPNTHISEDCLYLNVV
;
A
#
# COMPACT_ATOMS: atom_id res chain seq x y z
N MET A 1 57.10 41.88 -4.95
CA MET A 1 56.38 40.66 -5.39
C MET A 1 55.51 40.17 -4.23
N ARG A 2 54.18 40.24 -4.39
CA ARG A 2 53.17 39.87 -3.37
C ARG A 2 53.09 38.35 -3.26
N TRP A 3 53.20 37.82 -2.05
CA TRP A 3 52.96 36.41 -1.73
C TRP A 3 51.48 36.25 -1.34
N LEU A 4 50.73 35.44 -2.09
CA LEU A 4 49.33 35.10 -1.79
C LEU A 4 49.31 33.81 -0.96
N LEU A 5 48.85 33.89 0.28
CA LEU A 5 48.55 32.75 1.13
C LEU A 5 47.17 32.20 0.76
N LEU A 6 47.09 30.94 0.31
CA LEU A 6 45.84 30.23 0.08
C LEU A 6 45.40 29.56 1.38
N ALA A 7 44.30 30.03 1.96
CA ALA A 7 43.65 29.39 3.10
C ALA A 7 42.78 28.22 2.60
N ALA A 8 43.12 27.00 2.98
CA ALA A 8 42.30 25.81 2.71
C ALA A 8 41.22 25.69 3.80
N THR A 9 39.96 25.91 3.44
CA THR A 9 38.81 25.67 4.31
C THR A 9 38.44 24.18 4.26
N VAL A 10 38.59 23.49 5.38
CA VAL A 10 38.14 22.10 5.53
C VAL A 10 36.62 22.12 5.72
N VAL A 11 35.88 21.68 4.71
CA VAL A 11 34.43 21.43 4.81
C VAL A 11 34.25 20.08 5.50
N VAL A 12 33.89 20.09 6.78
CA VAL A 12 33.47 18.87 7.49
C VAL A 12 32.04 18.56 7.06
N GLY A 13 31.87 17.62 6.14
CA GLY A 13 30.57 17.10 5.75
C GLY A 13 29.96 16.27 6.87
N ILE A 14 28.78 16.66 7.36
CA ILE A 14 27.97 15.84 8.26
C ILE A 14 27.43 14.67 7.44
N GLN A 15 28.03 13.49 7.58
CA GLN A 15 27.47 12.26 7.04
C GLN A 15 26.34 11.80 7.96
N ALA A 16 25.11 11.86 7.47
CA ALA A 16 23.99 11.19 8.09
C ALA A 16 24.16 9.68 7.91
N SER A 17 24.56 8.99 8.97
CA SER A 17 24.72 7.54 8.98
C SER A 17 23.34 6.88 8.95
N SER A 18 22.96 6.26 7.83
CA SER A 18 21.79 5.38 7.78
C SER A 18 22.07 4.11 8.57
N ILE A 19 21.21 3.86 9.56
CA ILE A 19 21.28 2.71 10.44
C ILE A 19 20.72 1.51 9.65
N ASN A 20 21.55 0.51 9.35
CA ASN A 20 21.21 -0.81 8.77
C ASN A 20 19.95 -0.87 7.87
N GLY A 21 20.16 -0.76 6.55
CA GLY A 21 19.14 -0.61 5.50
C GLY A 21 18.09 -1.73 5.37
N VAL A 22 17.17 -1.80 6.32
CA VAL A 22 15.90 -2.51 6.20
C VAL A 22 14.81 -1.45 6.09
N ASP A 23 14.15 -1.38 4.93
CA ASP A 23 13.00 -0.49 4.74
C ASP A 23 11.87 -0.93 5.70
N PRO A 24 11.48 -0.10 6.68
CA PRO A 24 10.48 -0.47 7.68
C PRO A 24 9.09 -0.73 7.07
N LEU A 25 8.82 -0.21 5.87
CA LEU A 25 7.57 -0.45 5.15
C LEU A 25 7.55 -1.80 4.43
N VAL A 26 8.67 -2.50 4.35
CA VAL A 26 8.76 -3.85 3.77
C VAL A 26 8.61 -4.91 4.87
N VAL A 27 7.46 -5.56 4.88
CA VAL A 27 7.08 -6.57 5.88
C VAL A 27 7.08 -7.96 5.29
N HIS A 28 7.59 -8.93 6.05
CA HIS A 28 7.57 -10.34 5.70
C HIS A 28 6.28 -11.01 6.23
N THR A 29 5.41 -11.44 5.32
CA THR A 29 4.27 -12.31 5.66
C THR A 29 4.64 -13.78 5.53
N ASN A 30 3.75 -14.69 5.92
CA ASN A 30 3.91 -16.13 5.68
C ASN A 30 3.83 -16.52 4.19
N LYS A 31 3.33 -15.63 3.31
CA LYS A 31 3.19 -15.88 1.87
C LYS A 31 4.22 -15.15 1.01
N GLY A 32 4.76 -14.03 1.47
CA GLY A 32 5.78 -13.26 0.75
C GLY A 32 5.96 -11.87 1.35
N ARG A 33 6.80 -11.05 0.73
CA ARG A 33 7.07 -9.68 1.20
C ARG A 33 6.03 -8.70 0.64
N VAL A 34 5.62 -7.74 1.45
CA VAL A 34 4.73 -6.63 1.05
C VAL A 34 5.38 -5.31 1.39
N GLN A 35 5.17 -4.29 0.55
CA GLN A 35 5.62 -2.92 0.80
C GLN A 35 4.39 -2.02 1.04
N GLY A 36 4.38 -1.34 2.18
CA GLY A 36 3.34 -0.39 2.56
C GLY A 36 3.69 1.05 2.20
N ILE A 37 2.93 1.99 2.78
CA ILE A 37 3.09 3.44 2.59
C ILE A 37 2.75 4.17 3.89
N THR A 38 3.50 5.20 4.23
CA THR A 38 3.13 6.13 5.31
C THR A 38 2.10 7.14 4.78
N LEU A 39 0.95 7.22 5.44
CA LEU A 39 -0.16 8.11 5.13
C LEU A 39 -0.34 9.16 6.23
N GLN A 40 -0.84 10.33 5.86
CA GLN A 40 -1.28 11.34 6.83
C GLN A 40 -2.78 11.15 7.09
N ALA A 41 -3.15 10.89 8.35
CA ALA A 41 -4.53 10.84 8.79
C ALA A 41 -5.17 12.22 8.76
N ALA A 42 -6.50 12.28 8.75
CA ALA A 42 -7.25 13.55 8.79
C ALA A 42 -6.93 14.42 10.03
N THR A 43 -6.41 13.82 11.10
CA THR A 43 -5.94 14.52 12.31
C THR A 43 -4.55 15.14 12.18
N GLY A 44 -3.87 14.95 11.03
CA GLY A 44 -2.50 15.40 10.77
C GLY A 44 -1.41 14.43 11.25
N LYS A 45 -1.77 13.37 11.99
CA LYS A 45 -0.84 12.32 12.43
C LYS A 45 -0.47 11.38 11.27
N TYR A 46 0.73 10.82 11.31
CA TYR A 46 1.18 9.82 10.34
C TYR A 46 0.90 8.41 10.83
N VAL A 47 0.54 7.52 9.90
CA VAL A 47 0.31 6.08 10.12
C VAL A 47 0.92 5.29 8.96
N ASP A 48 1.38 4.08 9.22
CA ASP A 48 1.86 3.18 8.18
C ASP A 48 0.72 2.25 7.75
N ALA A 49 0.48 2.17 6.44
CA ALA A 49 -0.62 1.41 5.89
C ALA A 49 -0.15 0.42 4.83
N TRP A 50 -0.74 -0.78 4.86
CA TRP A 50 -0.65 -1.78 3.81
C TRP A 50 -2.04 -2.04 3.26
N LEU A 51 -2.28 -1.56 2.05
CA LEU A 51 -3.57 -1.60 1.38
C LEU A 51 -3.53 -2.64 0.26
N GLY A 52 -4.51 -3.55 0.25
CA GLY A 52 -4.65 -4.54 -0.80
C GLY A 52 -3.69 -5.74 -0.68
N ILE A 53 -3.47 -6.26 0.53
CA ILE A 53 -2.72 -7.51 0.72
C ILE A 53 -3.62 -8.69 0.33
N PRO A 54 -3.25 -9.52 -0.67
CA PRO A 54 -4.07 -10.67 -1.04
C PRO A 54 -3.95 -11.79 -0.01
N TYR A 55 -5.09 -12.35 0.42
CA TYR A 55 -5.13 -13.46 1.39
C TYR A 55 -5.61 -14.79 0.79
N ALA A 56 -6.27 -14.74 -0.38
CA ALA A 56 -6.82 -15.90 -1.05
C ALA A 56 -6.52 -15.88 -2.56
N GLN A 57 -6.61 -17.05 -3.19
CA GLN A 57 -6.66 -17.17 -4.65
C GLN A 57 -7.91 -16.46 -5.18
N LYS A 58 -7.78 -15.88 -6.38
CA LYS A 58 -8.87 -15.17 -7.05
C LYS A 58 -10.07 -16.10 -7.22
N PRO A 59 -11.27 -15.76 -6.73
CA PRO A 59 -12.44 -16.64 -6.76
C PRO A 59 -13.14 -16.65 -8.14
N ILE A 60 -12.36 -16.70 -9.22
CA ILE A 60 -12.82 -16.60 -10.61
C ILE A 60 -12.90 -17.98 -11.28
N GLY A 61 -13.72 -18.09 -12.33
CA GLY A 61 -13.85 -19.32 -13.12
C GLY A 61 -14.27 -20.51 -12.24
N ASN A 62 -13.47 -21.57 -12.25
CA ASN A 62 -13.73 -22.81 -11.50
C ASN A 62 -13.72 -22.64 -9.96
N LEU A 63 -13.24 -21.51 -9.45
CA LEU A 63 -13.23 -21.20 -8.01
C LEU A 63 -14.47 -20.40 -7.58
N ARG A 64 -15.30 -19.92 -8.52
CA ARG A 64 -16.51 -19.17 -8.20
C ARG A 64 -17.48 -20.04 -7.38
N PHE A 65 -18.11 -19.42 -6.38
CA PHE A 65 -19.05 -20.06 -5.44
C PHE A 65 -18.47 -21.17 -4.55
N ARG A 66 -17.15 -21.38 -4.57
CA ARG A 66 -16.46 -22.30 -3.67
C ARG A 66 -15.85 -21.54 -2.50
N HIS A 67 -15.51 -22.28 -1.44
CA HIS A 67 -14.73 -21.71 -0.35
C HIS A 67 -13.40 -21.14 -0.86
N PRO A 68 -12.95 -19.99 -0.33
CA PRO A 68 -11.69 -19.38 -0.74
C PRO A 68 -10.53 -20.32 -0.43
N ARG A 69 -9.55 -20.35 -1.34
CA ARG A 69 -8.30 -21.09 -1.16
C ARG A 69 -7.19 -20.12 -0.77
N PRO A 70 -6.29 -20.48 0.16
CA PRO A 70 -5.17 -19.61 0.51
C PRO A 70 -4.34 -19.26 -0.71
N ILE A 71 -3.86 -18.01 -0.80
CA ILE A 71 -3.00 -17.61 -1.92
C ILE A 71 -1.67 -18.36 -1.92
N ASP A 72 -1.09 -18.57 -3.11
CA ASP A 72 0.25 -19.13 -3.28
C ASP A 72 1.33 -18.16 -2.78
N LYS A 73 2.52 -18.70 -2.49
CA LYS A 73 3.65 -17.86 -2.10
C LYS A 73 4.15 -17.04 -3.28
N TRP A 74 4.64 -15.83 -3.03
CA TRP A 74 5.29 -14.99 -4.03
C TRP A 74 6.71 -14.60 -3.59
N THR A 75 7.59 -14.37 -4.57
CA THR A 75 9.03 -14.10 -4.34
C THR A 75 9.39 -12.61 -4.42
N HIS A 76 8.63 -11.84 -5.19
CA HIS A 76 8.80 -10.40 -5.33
C HIS A 76 8.30 -9.65 -4.09
N ILE A 77 8.58 -8.35 -4.01
CA ILE A 77 7.95 -7.49 -3.00
C ILE A 77 6.63 -7.00 -3.62
N LEU A 78 5.51 -7.39 -3.02
CA LEU A 78 4.19 -6.99 -3.48
C LEU A 78 3.89 -5.56 -3.00
N ASN A 79 3.58 -4.67 -3.93
CA ASN A 79 3.23 -3.29 -3.62
C ASN A 79 1.80 -3.22 -3.04
N ALA A 80 1.69 -2.94 -1.75
CA ALA A 80 0.43 -2.84 -0.99
C ALA A 80 0.16 -1.38 -0.59
N THR A 81 0.12 -0.48 -1.57
CA THR A 81 -0.06 0.97 -1.34
C THR A 81 -1.37 1.53 -1.88
N ARG A 82 -2.24 0.68 -2.43
CA ARG A 82 -3.49 1.09 -3.09
C ARG A 82 -4.69 0.32 -2.52
N PRO A 83 -5.85 0.99 -2.33
CA PRO A 83 -7.09 0.29 -2.00
C PRO A 83 -7.39 -0.83 -3.00
N PRO A 84 -7.80 -2.03 -2.54
CA PRO A 84 -8.12 -3.15 -3.41
C PRO A 84 -9.43 -2.91 -4.17
N ASN A 85 -9.69 -3.77 -5.15
CA ASN A 85 -10.99 -3.80 -5.84
C ASN A 85 -12.13 -4.13 -4.86
N THR A 86 -13.28 -3.51 -5.06
CA THR A 86 -14.53 -3.87 -4.39
C THR A 86 -15.11 -5.14 -5.04
N CYS A 87 -15.65 -6.05 -4.23
CA CYS A 87 -16.35 -7.23 -4.76
C CYS A 87 -17.58 -6.83 -5.57
N VAL A 88 -17.94 -7.67 -6.55
CA VAL A 88 -19.14 -7.49 -7.38
C VAL A 88 -20.39 -7.35 -6.52
N GLN A 89 -21.06 -6.21 -6.66
CA GLN A 89 -22.32 -5.87 -6.02
C GLN A 89 -23.10 -4.90 -6.92
N ILE A 90 -24.40 -4.75 -6.65
CA ILE A 90 -25.24 -3.76 -7.33
C ILE A 90 -24.86 -2.34 -6.90
N ILE A 91 -25.05 -1.37 -7.80
CA ILE A 91 -24.93 0.05 -7.48
C ILE A 91 -26.31 0.56 -7.10
N ASP A 92 -26.42 1.23 -5.95
CA ASP A 92 -27.64 1.93 -5.59
C ASP A 92 -27.81 3.16 -6.48
N THR A 93 -28.88 3.16 -7.26
CA THR A 93 -29.28 4.26 -8.15
C THR A 93 -30.68 4.78 -7.82
N VAL A 94 -31.30 4.35 -6.71
CA VAL A 94 -32.70 4.70 -6.37
C VAL A 94 -32.87 6.20 -6.20
N PHE A 95 -31.89 6.86 -5.58
CA PHE A 95 -31.89 8.31 -5.34
C PHE A 95 -30.92 9.08 -6.23
N GLY A 96 -30.50 8.50 -7.37
CA GLY A 96 -29.51 9.10 -8.26
C GLY A 96 -28.20 9.42 -7.53
N ASP A 97 -27.69 10.64 -7.70
CA ASP A 97 -26.42 11.10 -7.11
C ASP A 97 -26.56 11.63 -5.66
N PHE A 98 -27.62 11.26 -4.94
CA PHE A 98 -27.82 11.70 -3.56
C PHE A 98 -26.63 11.27 -2.67
N PRO A 99 -25.89 12.22 -2.03
CA PRO A 99 -24.69 11.89 -1.25
C PRO A 99 -24.91 10.90 -0.11
N GLY A 100 -26.11 10.90 0.48
CA GLY A 100 -26.47 9.96 1.55
C GLY A 100 -26.64 8.51 1.09
N ALA A 101 -26.88 8.29 -0.21
CA ALA A 101 -26.93 6.96 -0.81
C ALA A 101 -25.58 6.60 -1.44
N THR A 102 -24.99 7.51 -2.21
CA THR A 102 -23.76 7.23 -2.97
C THR A 102 -22.52 6.99 -2.10
N MET A 103 -22.51 7.46 -0.84
CA MET A 103 -21.43 7.13 0.10
C MET A 103 -21.28 5.63 0.41
N TRP A 104 -22.35 4.85 0.19
CA TRP A 104 -22.37 3.40 0.40
C TRP A 104 -22.01 2.60 -0.86
N ASN A 105 -22.01 3.26 -2.03
CA ASN A 105 -21.62 2.61 -3.28
C ASN A 105 -20.11 2.36 -3.32
N PRO A 106 -19.65 1.36 -4.10
CA PRO A 106 -18.24 1.10 -4.33
C PRO A 106 -17.47 2.35 -4.78
N ASN A 107 -16.38 2.67 -4.09
CA ASN A 107 -15.47 3.77 -4.42
C ASN A 107 -14.16 3.29 -5.09
N THR A 108 -14.08 2.00 -5.44
CA THR A 108 -12.96 1.41 -6.19
C THR A 108 -13.51 0.57 -7.36
N HIS A 109 -12.62 0.11 -8.23
CA HIS A 109 -13.00 -0.73 -9.37
C HIS A 109 -13.64 -2.04 -8.90
N ILE A 110 -14.75 -2.42 -9.54
CA ILE A 110 -15.51 -3.63 -9.17
C ILE A 110 -14.93 -4.84 -9.90
N SER A 111 -14.63 -5.90 -9.15
CA SER A 111 -14.04 -7.12 -9.71
C SER A 111 -14.42 -8.36 -8.89
N GLU A 112 -14.43 -9.53 -9.52
CA GLU A 112 -14.45 -10.81 -8.80
C GLU A 112 -13.11 -11.09 -8.10
N ASP A 113 -12.02 -10.50 -8.60
CA ASP A 113 -10.72 -10.47 -7.92
C ASP A 113 -10.71 -9.37 -6.86
N CYS A 114 -11.29 -9.68 -5.69
CA CYS A 114 -11.52 -8.73 -4.58
C CYS A 114 -11.11 -9.28 -3.20
N LEU A 115 -10.49 -10.46 -3.10
CA LEU A 115 -10.13 -11.08 -1.81
C LEU A 115 -8.80 -10.53 -1.24
N TYR A 116 -8.87 -9.31 -0.73
CA TYR A 116 -7.75 -8.57 -0.16
C TYR A 116 -8.06 -8.05 1.25
N LEU A 117 -7.02 -7.72 2.01
CA LEU A 117 -7.09 -7.12 3.34
C LEU A 117 -6.26 -5.84 3.40
N ASN A 118 -6.64 -4.95 4.31
CA ASN A 118 -5.91 -3.72 4.62
C ASN A 118 -5.46 -3.76 6.09
N VAL A 119 -4.27 -3.22 6.37
CA VAL A 119 -3.71 -3.05 7.72
C VAL A 119 -3.23 -1.61 7.85
N VAL A 120 -3.62 -0.91 8.92
CA VAL A 120 -3.28 0.49 9.24
C VAL A 120 -2.98 0.61 10.72
#